data_AF-A0AAD9S965-F1
#
_entry.id   AF-A0AAD9S965-F1
#
_cell.length_a   1.000
_cell.length_b   1.000
_cell.length_c   1.000
_cell.angle_alpha   90.00
_cell.angle_beta   90.00
_cell.angle_gamma   90.00
#
_symmetry.space_group_name_H-M   'P 1'
#
loop_
_entity.id
_entity.type
_entity.pdbx_description
1 polymer ?
#
loop_
_entity_poly.entity_id
_entity_poly.type
_entity_poly.pdbx_seq_one_letter_code
_entity_poly.pdbx_strand_id
1 'polypeptide(L)'
;MDDGTMDIDAPVQQAPTKAKGTKLKSHEIYSTTIKNPPYAYAHLEIISTSNILLDELQVRSYLTSALKQFLGATGSGMPIDILKVQEKECWVRVPRQDLGAFAAALTAWSGSGTSTGFVVLAAGHWLGALVGRHDRRRLWGES
;
A
#
# COMPACT_ATOMS: atom_id res chain seq x y z
N MET A 1 -3.94 40.54 86.45
CA MET A 1 -3.09 41.06 85.37
C MET A 1 -3.11 40.01 84.29
N ASP A 2 -3.96 40.30 83.33
CA ASP A 2 -4.29 39.54 82.15
C ASP A 2 -3.13 39.59 81.14
N ASP A 3 -3.02 38.56 80.31
CA ASP A 3 -2.81 38.60 78.84
C ASP A 3 -2.24 37.24 78.42
N GLY A 4 -2.97 36.36 77.73
CA GLY A 4 -3.85 36.66 76.61
C GLY A 4 -3.06 36.57 75.31
N THR A 5 -2.57 35.38 74.97
CA THR A 5 -1.95 35.08 73.67
C THR A 5 -2.91 35.49 72.54
N MET A 6 -2.56 36.55 71.80
CA MET A 6 -3.20 36.89 70.53
C MET A 6 -2.23 36.61 69.39
N ASP A 7 -2.51 35.53 68.66
CA ASP A 7 -1.94 35.23 67.35
C ASP A 7 -2.45 36.29 66.34
N ILE A 8 -1.52 37.04 65.77
CA ILE A 8 -1.76 38.00 64.69
C ILE A 8 -1.64 37.26 63.35
N ASP A 9 -2.78 37.10 62.69
CA ASP A 9 -2.90 36.72 61.28
C ASP A 9 -2.37 37.86 60.40
N ALA A 10 -1.42 37.55 59.51
CA ALA A 10 -0.87 38.44 58.49
C ALA A 10 -0.79 37.71 57.13
N PRO A 11 -0.90 38.42 56.01
CA PRO A 11 -1.94 38.13 55.03
C PRO A 11 -1.56 37.15 53.91
N VAL A 12 -2.58 36.47 53.42
CA VAL A 12 -2.60 35.60 52.23
C VAL A 12 -2.08 36.33 50.99
N GLN A 13 -0.91 35.94 50.50
CA GLN A 13 -0.44 36.26 49.14
C GLN A 13 -1.09 35.29 48.14
N GLN A 14 -2.07 35.78 47.38
CA GLN A 14 -2.64 35.06 46.25
C GLN A 14 -1.70 35.11 45.04
N ALA A 15 -1.21 33.95 44.61
CA ALA A 15 -0.49 33.79 43.35
C ALA A 15 -1.47 33.76 42.16
N PRO A 16 -1.05 34.24 40.96
CA PRO A 16 -1.96 34.42 39.82
C PRO A 16 -2.49 33.10 39.27
N THR A 17 -3.81 33.03 39.13
CA THR A 17 -4.54 31.89 38.56
C THR A 17 -4.13 31.64 37.11
N LYS A 18 -3.49 30.49 36.86
CA LYS A 18 -3.26 29.97 35.50
C LYS A 18 -4.61 29.65 34.85
N ALA A 19 -5.00 30.44 33.86
CA ALA A 19 -6.14 30.13 33.01
C ALA A 19 -5.90 28.79 32.29
N LYS A 20 -6.67 27.76 32.68
CA LYS A 20 -6.73 26.50 31.94
C LYS A 20 -7.52 26.75 30.66
N GLY A 21 -6.81 26.95 29.55
CA GLY A 21 -7.41 26.91 28.22
C GLY A 21 -8.02 25.52 28.01
N THR A 22 -9.35 25.45 28.01
CA THR A 22 -10.10 24.23 27.73
C THR A 22 -9.80 23.80 26.30
N LYS A 23 -9.01 22.75 26.11
CA LYS A 23 -8.79 22.16 24.79
C LYS A 23 -10.13 21.68 24.25
N LEU A 24 -10.66 22.38 23.23
CA LEU A 24 -11.80 21.91 22.46
C LEU A 24 -11.43 20.56 21.86
N LYS A 25 -12.19 19.52 22.22
CA LYS A 25 -12.04 18.19 21.62
C LYS A 25 -12.51 18.29 20.18
N SER A 26 -11.58 18.15 19.23
CA SER A 26 -11.94 17.98 17.83
C SER A 26 -12.76 16.71 17.71
N HIS A 27 -14.01 16.82 17.30
CA HIS A 27 -14.87 15.67 17.05
C HIS A 27 -14.76 15.33 15.56
N GLU A 28 -14.24 14.14 15.27
CA GLU A 28 -14.21 13.57 13.92
C GLU A 28 -15.66 13.39 13.44
N ILE A 29 -16.11 14.28 12.55
CA ILE A 29 -17.54 14.38 12.18
C ILE A 29 -17.99 13.15 11.39
N TYR A 30 -17.11 12.54 10.60
CA TYR A 30 -17.39 11.29 9.89
C TYR A 30 -16.09 10.68 9.33
N SER A 31 -15.78 9.45 9.73
CA SER A 31 -14.64 8.68 9.23
C SER A 31 -15.13 7.57 8.31
N THR A 32 -15.02 7.74 6.99
CA THR A 32 -15.22 6.63 6.05
C THR A 32 -13.86 6.11 5.61
N THR A 33 -13.48 4.97 6.18
CA THR A 33 -12.40 4.16 5.63
C THR A 33 -13.01 3.15 4.66
N ILE A 34 -12.46 3.05 3.45
CA ILE A 34 -12.79 1.94 2.54
C ILE A 34 -12.12 0.70 3.14
N LYS A 35 -12.88 -0.04 3.96
CA LYS A 35 -12.34 -1.18 4.71
C LYS A 35 -12.10 -2.41 3.82
N ASN A 36 -12.86 -2.54 2.74
CA ASN A 36 -12.85 -3.73 1.90
C ASN A 36 -12.82 -3.37 0.40
N PRO A 37 -11.67 -2.95 -0.15
CA PRO A 37 -11.54 -2.71 -1.58
C PRO A 37 -11.77 -4.02 -2.36
N PRO A 38 -12.57 -4.01 -3.43
CA PRO A 38 -12.88 -5.22 -4.20
C PRO A 38 -11.68 -5.74 -4.99
N TYR A 39 -10.73 -4.85 -5.29
CA TYR A 39 -9.55 -5.14 -6.09
C TYR A 39 -8.26 -5.05 -5.30
N ALA A 40 -7.26 -5.75 -5.79
CA ALA A 40 -5.87 -5.60 -5.42
C ALA A 40 -5.03 -5.25 -6.66
N TYR A 41 -3.87 -4.68 -6.40
CA TYR A 41 -2.94 -4.19 -7.39
C TYR A 41 -1.60 -4.88 -7.20
N ALA A 42 -0.98 -5.28 -8.31
CA ALA A 42 0.35 -5.85 -8.35
C ALA A 42 1.22 -5.05 -9.31
N HIS A 43 2.47 -4.81 -8.89
CA HIS A 43 3.53 -4.27 -9.71
C HIS A 43 4.48 -5.42 -10.03
N LEU A 44 4.65 -5.67 -11.33
CA LEU A 44 5.39 -6.79 -11.86
C LEU A 44 6.53 -6.28 -12.73
N GLU A 45 7.64 -7.01 -12.72
CA GLU A 45 8.75 -6.81 -13.63
C GLU A 45 9.01 -8.12 -14.38
N ILE A 46 9.22 -8.03 -15.69
CA ILE A 46 9.65 -9.16 -16.49
C ILE A 46 11.18 -9.28 -16.42
N ILE A 47 11.65 -10.47 -16.07
CA ILE A 47 13.06 -10.82 -16.20
C ILE A 47 13.19 -11.61 -17.49
N SER A 48 13.97 -11.11 -18.43
CA SER A 48 14.33 -11.85 -19.63
C SER A 48 15.78 -11.56 -20.02
N THR A 49 16.44 -12.56 -20.59
CA THR A 49 17.82 -12.46 -21.10
C THR A 49 17.92 -11.62 -22.37
N SER A 50 16.81 -11.42 -23.07
CA SER A 50 16.73 -10.56 -24.25
C SER A 50 16.14 -9.19 -23.90
N ASN A 51 16.49 -8.17 -24.68
CA ASN A 51 15.87 -6.85 -24.60
C ASN A 51 14.48 -6.90 -25.25
N ILE A 52 13.51 -7.45 -24.51
CA ILE A 52 12.11 -7.46 -24.89
C ILE A 52 11.47 -6.16 -24.39
N LEU A 53 10.80 -5.45 -25.30
CA LEU A 53 9.87 -4.38 -24.94
C LEU A 53 8.49 -5.02 -24.71
N LEU A 54 7.92 -4.87 -23.51
CA LEU A 54 6.58 -5.37 -23.24
C LEU A 54 5.55 -4.55 -23.98
N ASP A 55 4.67 -5.28 -24.68
CA ASP A 55 3.40 -4.78 -25.18
C ASP A 55 2.25 -5.34 -24.34
N GLU A 56 1.13 -4.62 -24.27
CA GLU A 56 -0.05 -4.98 -23.48
C GLU A 56 -0.59 -6.37 -23.86
N LEU A 57 -0.58 -6.69 -25.16
CA LEU A 57 -1.02 -7.99 -25.66
C LEU A 57 -0.10 -9.13 -25.20
N GLN A 58 1.20 -8.90 -25.19
CA GLN A 58 2.18 -9.89 -24.72
C GLN A 58 2.03 -10.13 -23.22
N VAL A 59 1.88 -9.06 -22.43
CA VAL A 59 1.61 -9.15 -20.99
C VAL A 59 0.37 -10.00 -20.75
N ARG A 60 -0.73 -9.71 -21.44
CA ARG A 60 -1.98 -10.47 -21.29
C ARG A 60 -1.80 -11.94 -21.63
N SER A 61 -1.08 -12.25 -22.71
CA SER A 61 -0.78 -13.62 -23.12
C SER A 61 0.04 -14.36 -22.06
N TYR A 62 1.11 -13.74 -21.56
CA TYR A 62 1.96 -14.32 -20.53
C TYR A 62 1.22 -14.54 -19.21
N LEU A 63 0.49 -13.53 -18.71
CA LEU A 63 -0.33 -13.66 -17.50
C LEU A 63 -1.35 -14.79 -17.64
N THR A 64 -2.04 -14.86 -18.79
CA THR A 64 -3.03 -15.92 -19.05
C THR A 64 -2.38 -17.30 -19.08
N SER A 65 -1.21 -17.43 -19.71
CA SER A 65 -0.47 -18.70 -19.75
C SER A 65 0.04 -19.13 -18.37
N ALA A 66 0.56 -18.20 -17.57
CA ALA A 66 1.02 -18.43 -16.20
C ALA A 66 -0.12 -18.92 -15.30
N LEU A 67 -1.25 -18.24 -15.34
CA LEU A 67 -2.42 -18.61 -14.55
C LEU A 67 -3.04 -19.91 -15.03
N LYS A 68 -3.08 -20.15 -16.34
CA LYS A 68 -3.55 -21.42 -16.88
C LYS A 68 -2.63 -22.58 -16.48
N GLN A 69 -1.32 -22.37 -16.42
CA GLN A 69 -0.37 -23.42 -16.00
C GLN A 69 -0.52 -23.76 -14.50
N PHE A 70 -0.73 -22.75 -13.66
CA PHE A 70 -0.82 -22.95 -12.20
C PHE A 70 -2.21 -23.35 -11.71
N LEU A 71 -3.27 -22.70 -12.22
CA LEU A 71 -4.67 -22.87 -11.77
C LEU A 71 -5.57 -23.57 -12.80
N GLY A 72 -5.05 -23.92 -13.98
CA GLY A 72 -5.84 -24.56 -15.03
C GLY A 72 -6.91 -23.65 -15.64
N ALA A 73 -8.07 -24.22 -15.94
CA ALA A 73 -9.20 -23.49 -16.53
C ALA A 73 -9.66 -22.31 -15.66
N THR A 74 -9.63 -22.47 -14.33
CA THR A 74 -9.99 -21.42 -13.37
C THR A 74 -9.09 -20.19 -13.52
N GLY A 75 -7.77 -20.40 -13.66
CA GLY A 75 -6.82 -19.31 -13.87
C GLY A 75 -7.07 -18.53 -15.16
N SER A 76 -7.47 -19.22 -16.23
CA SER A 76 -7.78 -18.57 -17.51
C SER A 76 -9.03 -17.69 -17.48
N GLY A 77 -9.96 -17.94 -16.53
CA GLY A 77 -11.16 -17.16 -16.34
C GLY A 77 -11.02 -16.01 -15.33
N MET A 78 -9.83 -15.83 -14.74
CA MET A 78 -9.59 -14.78 -13.75
C MET A 78 -9.70 -13.39 -14.41
N PRO A 79 -10.53 -12.47 -13.87
CA PRO A 79 -10.69 -11.14 -14.45
C PRO A 79 -9.48 -10.27 -14.09
N ILE A 80 -8.63 -10.01 -15.07
CA ILE A 80 -7.38 -9.28 -14.90
C ILE A 80 -7.38 -8.06 -15.80
N ASP A 81 -7.08 -6.90 -15.23
CA ASP A 81 -6.97 -5.66 -16.00
C ASP A 81 -5.55 -5.12 -15.94
N ILE A 82 -4.99 -4.82 -17.11
CA ILE A 82 -3.68 -4.19 -17.24
C ILE A 82 -3.90 -2.68 -17.16
N LEU A 83 -3.26 -2.04 -16.18
CA LEU A 83 -3.42 -0.62 -15.91
C LEU A 83 -2.38 0.23 -16.64
N LYS A 84 -1.15 -0.28 -16.67
CA LYS A 84 -0.01 0.39 -17.29
C LYS A 84 1.05 -0.63 -17.63
N VAL A 85 1.70 -0.44 -18.77
CA VAL A 85 2.92 -1.14 -19.16
C VAL A 85 4.00 -0.08 -19.42
N GLN A 86 5.19 -0.28 -18.87
CA GLN A 86 6.34 0.58 -19.09
C GLN A 86 7.59 -0.28 -19.23
N GLU A 87 8.09 -0.42 -20.47
CA GLU A 87 9.31 -1.18 -20.79
C GLU A 87 9.29 -2.64 -20.34
N LYS A 88 9.74 -2.92 -19.11
CA LYS A 88 9.76 -4.25 -18.48
C LYS A 88 8.83 -4.35 -17.27
N GLU A 89 8.26 -3.25 -16.84
CA GLU A 89 7.37 -3.15 -15.70
C GLU A 89 5.91 -3.12 -16.15
N CYS A 90 5.02 -3.76 -15.39
CA CYS A 90 3.59 -3.63 -15.59
C CYS A 90 2.80 -3.59 -14.28
N TRP A 91 1.69 -2.86 -14.33
CA TRP A 91 0.75 -2.72 -13.22
C TRP A 91 -0.55 -3.39 -13.58
N VAL A 92 -1.00 -4.27 -12.69
CA VAL A 92 -2.14 -5.14 -12.93
C VAL A 92 -3.13 -5.04 -11.78
N ARG A 93 -4.41 -5.07 -12.11
CA ARG A 93 -5.54 -5.18 -11.19
C ARG A 93 -6.09 -6.59 -11.22
N VAL A 94 -6.32 -7.14 -10.03
CA VAL A 94 -6.92 -8.47 -9.83
C VAL A 94 -7.96 -8.41 -8.70
N PRO A 95 -8.93 -9.34 -8.64
CA PRO A 95 -9.81 -9.45 -7.49
C PRO A 95 -9.01 -9.66 -6.22
N ARG A 96 -9.46 -9.04 -5.12
CA ARG A 96 -8.74 -9.09 -3.86
C ARG A 96 -8.47 -10.52 -3.36
N GLN A 97 -9.43 -11.41 -3.57
CA GLN A 97 -9.37 -12.81 -3.11
C GLN A 97 -8.34 -13.63 -3.91
N ASP A 98 -8.14 -13.26 -5.17
CA ASP A 98 -7.29 -13.99 -6.11
C ASP A 98 -5.82 -13.55 -6.07
N LEU A 99 -5.49 -12.47 -5.37
CA LEU A 99 -4.14 -11.91 -5.32
C LEU A 99 -3.07 -12.93 -4.92
N GLY A 100 -3.36 -13.78 -3.92
CA GLY A 100 -2.42 -14.79 -3.45
C GLY A 100 -2.15 -15.87 -4.50
N ALA A 101 -3.23 -16.38 -5.11
CA ALA A 101 -3.14 -17.36 -6.20
C ALA A 101 -2.45 -16.78 -7.44
N PHE A 102 -2.74 -15.51 -7.75
CA PHE A 102 -2.11 -14.77 -8.83
C PHE A 102 -0.60 -14.62 -8.62
N ALA A 103 -0.17 -14.17 -7.44
CA ALA A 103 1.24 -14.03 -7.12
C ALA A 103 1.98 -15.38 -7.19
N ALA A 104 1.38 -16.44 -6.62
CA ALA A 104 1.93 -17.79 -6.69
C ALA A 104 2.09 -18.27 -8.13
N ALA A 105 1.07 -18.10 -8.97
CA ALA A 105 1.11 -18.48 -10.38
C ALA A 105 2.24 -17.79 -11.15
N LEU A 106 2.44 -16.49 -10.92
CA LEU A 106 3.51 -15.74 -11.57
C LEU A 106 4.90 -16.19 -11.14
N THR A 107 5.09 -16.45 -9.85
CA THR A 107 6.38 -16.94 -9.33
C THR A 107 6.70 -18.35 -9.79
N ALA A 108 5.67 -19.19 -10.01
CA ALA A 108 5.84 -20.55 -10.49
C ALA A 108 5.97 -20.66 -12.02
N TRP A 109 5.69 -19.58 -12.75
CA TRP A 109 5.70 -19.60 -14.20
C TRP A 109 7.12 -19.42 -14.76
N SER A 110 7.54 -20.40 -15.55
CA SER A 110 8.73 -20.32 -16.39
C SER A 110 8.32 -20.11 -17.84
N GLY A 111 8.78 -19.03 -18.47
CA GLY A 111 8.46 -18.69 -19.85
C GLY A 111 8.83 -19.77 -20.87
N SER A 112 8.18 -19.71 -22.03
CA SER A 112 8.39 -20.68 -23.11
C SER A 112 9.69 -20.36 -23.88
N GLY A 113 10.74 -21.15 -23.64
CA GLY A 113 11.91 -21.28 -24.53
C GLY A 113 13.05 -20.28 -24.35
N THR A 114 12.82 -19.13 -23.72
CA THR A 114 13.88 -18.20 -23.25
C THR A 114 13.65 -17.97 -21.76
N SER A 115 14.73 -17.79 -20.98
CA SER A 115 14.72 -17.57 -19.52
C SER A 115 13.96 -16.29 -19.15
N THR A 116 12.65 -16.34 -19.35
CA THR A 116 11.70 -15.25 -19.19
C THR A 116 10.80 -15.61 -18.03
N GLY A 117 10.69 -14.74 -17.04
CA GLY A 117 9.88 -14.96 -15.85
C GLY A 117 9.36 -13.65 -15.31
N PHE A 118 8.46 -13.74 -14.32
CA PHE A 118 7.94 -12.57 -13.63
C PHE A 118 8.47 -12.49 -12.21
N VAL A 119 8.77 -11.26 -11.80
CA VAL A 119 9.00 -10.93 -10.39
C VAL A 119 7.91 -9.98 -9.93
N VAL A 120 7.29 -10.33 -8.80
CA VAL A 120 6.34 -9.46 -8.11
C VAL A 120 7.14 -8.48 -7.26
N LEU A 121 7.32 -7.25 -7.76
CA LEU A 121 8.05 -6.20 -7.05
C LEU A 121 7.27 -5.70 -5.83
N ALA A 122 5.96 -5.54 -5.97
CA ALA A 122 5.10 -5.16 -4.87
C ALA A 122 3.63 -5.52 -5.15
N ALA A 123 2.87 -5.75 -4.09
CA ALA A 123 1.44 -6.01 -4.16
C ALA A 123 0.71 -5.31 -3.01
N GLY A 124 -0.52 -4.87 -3.25
CA GLY A 124 -1.33 -4.21 -2.22
C GLY A 124 -2.74 -3.88 -2.67
N HIS A 125 -3.60 -3.52 -1.71
CA HIS A 125 -5.00 -3.19 -2.00
C HIS A 125 -5.22 -1.77 -2.49
N TRP A 126 -4.18 -0.93 -2.45
CA TRP A 126 -4.23 0.48 -2.77
C TRP A 126 -3.17 0.83 -3.80
N LEU A 127 -3.58 1.24 -5.00
CA LEU A 127 -2.66 1.62 -6.08
C LEU A 127 -1.75 2.79 -5.68
N GLY A 128 -2.28 3.80 -4.99
CA GLY A 128 -1.49 4.97 -4.57
C GLY A 128 -0.33 4.62 -3.64
N ALA A 129 -0.53 3.65 -2.72
CA ALA A 129 0.53 3.16 -1.85
C ALA A 129 1.61 2.38 -2.61
N LEU A 130 1.24 1.77 -3.74
CA LEU A 130 2.14 1.01 -4.61
C LEU A 130 2.99 1.93 -5.47
N VAL A 131 2.36 2.87 -6.16
CA VAL A 131 3.03 3.85 -7.04
C VAL A 131 3.92 4.79 -6.25
N GLY A 132 3.46 5.27 -5.09
CA GLY A 132 4.25 6.17 -4.24
C GLY A 132 5.58 5.55 -3.77
N ARG A 133 5.65 4.22 -3.59
CA ARG A 133 6.90 3.53 -3.24
C ARG A 133 7.85 3.41 -4.42
N HIS A 134 7.32 3.14 -5.61
CA HIS A 134 8.11 3.05 -6.85
C HIS A 134 8.75 4.40 -7.17
N ASP A 135 7.97 5.47 -7.19
CA ASP A 135 8.45 6.80 -7.57
C ASP A 135 9.37 7.40 -6.50
N ARG A 136 9.26 6.96 -5.24
CA ARG A 136 10.18 7.39 -4.17
C ARG A 136 11.64 7.08 -4.52
N ARG A 137 11.93 5.91 -5.09
CA ARG A 137 13.30 5.55 -5.47
C ARG A 137 13.86 6.48 -6.55
N ARG A 138 13.01 6.91 -7.50
CA ARG A 138 13.42 7.86 -8.55
C ARG A 138 13.52 9.30 -8.05
N LEU A 139 12.62 9.71 -7.17
CA LEU A 139 12.53 11.09 -6.67
C LEU A 139 13.59 11.42 -5.62
N TRP A 140 13.98 10.44 -4.80
CA TRP A 140 14.88 10.66 -3.66
C TRP A 140 16.27 10.04 -3.86
N GLY A 141 16.61 9.66 -5.10
CA GLY A 141 17.83 8.93 -5.51
C GLY A 141 18.91 8.84 -4.45
N GLU A 142 19.05 7.66 -3.84
CA GLU A 142 20.27 7.36 -3.09
C GLU A 142 21.42 7.35 -4.11
N SER A 143 22.35 8.30 -3.94
CA SER A 143 23.57 8.45 -4.74
C SER A 143 24.55 7.30 -4.52
#